data_AF-A0A1V6S118-F1
#
_entry.id   AF-A0A1V6S118-F1
#
_cell.length_a   1.000
_cell.length_b   1.000
_cell.length_c   1.000
_cell.angle_alpha   90.00
_cell.angle_beta   90.00
_cell.angle_gamma   90.00
#
_symmetry.space_group_name_H-M   'P 1'
#
loop_
_entity.id
_entity.type
_entity.pdbx_description
1 polymer ?
#
loop_
_entity_poly.entity_id
_entity_poly.type
_entity_poly.pdbx_seq_one_letter_code
_entity_poly.pdbx_strand_id
1 'polypeptide(L)'
;MDLKMTTPHIEQALASVEEHTRATIKTLFQFLHAQGQGDYLGEQVTQLEHSLQCAYLATQSTKHGNDPEVILAALLHDVGRFIPAAEKMEKMITPDGQYIGRQSHEALGEFYLRQIGFSEKVCTLVGAHVMAKRYLVATDRSYYDALSETSKRTLKFQGGGYNTEQVREAQQDPLLEAKLSVRRWDDLAKKPDLKVPLLEAYEELAYKCLIDSRSKFTLHSKEYNLPTKPTVVICVDGFDPEYLKSGIERGLLPTFKKLIENRFHATVKSCMPSFTNPNNVSILTGVPPSTHGTAGNFFLDRETGETKMITDDSLLRGSTILEQMFRRGVRVAAITAKDKLRKILAHGLKGAICFSSEKAADCTLDENGISDVEEWLGQPAPSQYSGGLSLFVLDTGIKLLQEKRCDFLYLTLSDYIQHKYEPGSNEADKFMGAIDKRLASLAALAPVIGITGDHGMSQKSNELGEPNVLFLEEVLNSKFGPNASRVICPITDPFVRHHGALDSFVRVYLKDITQLGSVLSFCKSLPDVDVALSGQDAAQRYEMPLDREGDIVVISKPHAVIGSCKADHDLLGVKDHLLRSHGGLSEQDVPLIMSNPVNKGGRAEAYILR
;
A
#
# COMPACT_ATOMS: atom_id res chain seq x y z
N MET A 1 -30.06 28.86 -12.05
CA MET A 1 -30.19 27.89 -13.16
C MET A 1 -29.74 26.57 -12.57
N ASP A 2 -30.68 25.68 -12.26
CA ASP A 2 -30.37 24.41 -11.59
C ASP A 2 -29.54 23.53 -12.53
N LEU A 3 -28.26 23.35 -12.20
CA LEU A 3 -27.35 22.42 -12.85
C LEU A 3 -27.78 20.97 -12.53
N LYS A 4 -28.86 20.51 -13.15
CA LYS A 4 -29.21 19.08 -13.22
C LYS A 4 -28.27 18.40 -14.22
N MET A 5 -27.06 18.11 -13.77
CA MET A 5 -26.17 17.19 -14.46
C MET A 5 -26.60 15.76 -14.15
N THR A 6 -27.10 15.05 -15.17
CA THR A 6 -27.32 13.60 -15.13
C THR A 6 -25.98 12.89 -15.32
N THR A 7 -25.42 12.33 -14.26
CA THR A 7 -24.22 11.48 -14.30
C THR A 7 -24.63 9.99 -14.18
N PRO A 8 -23.87 9.05 -14.75
CA PRO A 8 -24.16 7.61 -14.70
C PRO A 8 -24.17 7.11 -13.26
N HIS A 9 -24.92 6.03 -12.99
CA HIS A 9 -24.94 5.34 -11.70
C HIS A 9 -23.52 4.92 -11.28
N ILE A 10 -22.90 5.73 -10.42
CA ILE A 10 -21.76 5.31 -9.61
C ILE A 10 -22.32 4.24 -8.66
N GLU A 11 -21.68 3.07 -8.58
CA GLU A 11 -21.94 2.15 -7.47
C GLU A 11 -21.71 2.94 -6.18
N GLN A 12 -22.75 3.04 -5.35
CA GLN A 12 -22.76 3.92 -4.18
C GLN A 12 -21.50 3.71 -3.32
N ALA A 13 -20.74 4.78 -3.09
CA ALA A 13 -19.54 4.74 -2.26
C ALA A 13 -19.90 4.36 -0.81
N LEU A 14 -18.90 3.90 -0.06
CA LEU A 14 -19.07 3.68 1.38
C LEU A 14 -19.45 4.99 2.07
N ALA A 15 -20.36 4.92 3.05
CA ALA A 15 -20.79 6.10 3.80
C ALA A 15 -19.62 6.84 4.47
N SER A 16 -18.59 6.12 4.93
CA SER A 16 -17.39 6.72 5.51
C SER A 16 -16.58 7.53 4.48
N VAL A 17 -16.53 7.06 3.23
CA VAL A 17 -15.84 7.72 2.12
C VAL A 17 -16.62 8.97 1.72
N GLU A 18 -17.95 8.90 1.67
CA GLU A 18 -18.81 10.08 1.46
C GLU A 18 -18.63 11.13 2.56
N GLU A 19 -18.70 10.72 3.84
CA GLU A 19 -18.52 11.59 4.99
C GLU A 19 -17.13 12.26 4.99
N HIS A 20 -16.07 11.47 4.83
CA HIS A 20 -14.71 11.97 4.77
C HIS A 20 -14.49 12.93 3.59
N THR A 21 -15.09 12.64 2.44
CA THR A 21 -15.03 13.51 1.26
C THR A 21 -15.74 14.84 1.52
N ARG A 22 -16.94 14.83 2.10
CA ARG A 22 -17.65 16.06 2.49
C ARG A 22 -16.88 16.88 3.52
N ALA A 23 -16.30 16.23 4.54
CA ALA A 23 -15.46 16.90 5.53
C ALA A 23 -14.21 17.54 4.89
N THR A 24 -13.60 16.86 3.91
CA THR A 24 -12.45 17.39 3.17
C THR A 24 -12.84 18.65 2.39
N ILE A 25 -13.96 18.60 1.66
CA ILE A 25 -14.49 19.72 0.89
C ILE A 25 -14.85 20.90 1.80
N LYS A 26 -15.53 20.64 2.93
CA LYS A 26 -15.86 21.66 3.92
C LYS A 26 -14.60 22.37 4.44
N THR A 27 -13.55 21.62 4.75
CA THR A 27 -12.27 22.18 5.22
C THR A 27 -11.62 23.06 4.14
N LEU A 28 -11.62 22.60 2.88
CA LEU A 28 -11.10 23.38 1.75
C LEU A 28 -11.87 24.70 1.57
N PHE A 29 -13.20 24.66 1.61
CA PHE A 29 -14.02 25.87 1.49
C PHE A 29 -13.88 26.81 2.69
N GLN A 30 -13.64 26.29 3.89
CA GLN A 30 -13.32 27.12 5.06
C GLN A 30 -12.01 27.90 4.85
N PHE A 31 -10.99 27.30 4.23
CA PHE A 31 -9.76 28.01 3.88
C PHE A 31 -10.01 29.13 2.87
N LEU A 32 -10.76 28.86 1.79
CA LEU A 32 -11.15 29.85 0.79
C LEU A 32 -11.91 31.02 1.42
N HIS A 33 -12.87 30.74 2.32
CA HIS A 33 -13.66 31.77 2.98
C HIS A 33 -12.84 32.59 3.98
N ALA A 34 -12.06 31.94 4.84
CA ALA A 34 -11.33 32.60 5.92
C ALA A 34 -10.19 33.49 5.41
N GLN A 35 -9.47 33.05 4.37
CA GLN A 35 -8.32 33.78 3.84
C GLN A 35 -8.69 34.64 2.62
N GLY A 36 -9.88 34.43 2.05
CA GLY A 36 -10.29 35.08 0.80
C GLY A 36 -10.84 36.49 0.92
N GLN A 37 -11.12 36.96 2.14
CA GLN A 37 -11.56 38.34 2.40
C GLN A 37 -10.43 39.37 2.30
N GLY A 38 -9.18 38.92 2.10
CA GLY A 38 -8.03 39.79 1.92
C GLY A 38 -8.02 40.50 0.55
N ASP A 39 -7.22 41.56 0.48
CA ASP A 39 -6.92 42.29 -0.76
C ASP A 39 -6.32 41.36 -1.83
N TYR A 40 -6.75 41.54 -3.08
CA TYR A 40 -6.20 40.85 -4.24
C TYR A 40 -5.19 41.74 -4.97
N LEU A 41 -3.96 41.82 -4.44
CA LEU A 41 -2.81 42.48 -5.08
C LEU A 41 -3.08 43.94 -5.54
N GLY A 42 -3.91 44.68 -4.79
CA GLY A 42 -4.29 46.06 -5.06
C GLY A 42 -5.45 46.25 -6.04
N GLU A 43 -6.13 45.18 -6.47
CA GLU A 43 -7.35 45.24 -7.29
C GLU A 43 -8.59 45.51 -6.42
N GLN A 44 -9.65 46.09 -7.02
CA GLN A 44 -10.92 46.37 -6.31
C GLN A 44 -11.83 45.12 -6.15
N VAL A 45 -11.23 43.96 -5.92
CA VAL A 45 -11.91 42.70 -5.63
C VAL A 45 -11.14 41.96 -4.54
N THR A 46 -11.83 41.20 -3.71
CA THR A 46 -11.21 40.27 -2.76
C THR A 46 -10.68 39.03 -3.48
N GLN A 47 -9.77 38.27 -2.84
CA GLN A 47 -9.26 37.03 -3.43
C GLN A 47 -10.38 36.00 -3.68
N LEU A 48 -11.37 35.94 -2.79
CA LEU A 48 -12.52 35.06 -2.97
C LEU A 48 -13.40 35.51 -4.14
N GLU A 49 -13.72 36.81 -4.25
CA GLU A 49 -14.48 37.34 -5.39
C GLU A 49 -13.79 37.04 -6.71
N HIS A 50 -12.47 37.19 -6.77
CA HIS A 50 -11.67 36.82 -7.93
C HIS A 50 -11.84 35.34 -8.32
N SER A 51 -11.67 34.41 -7.37
CA SER A 51 -11.88 32.98 -7.60
C SER A 51 -13.31 32.65 -8.07
N LEU A 52 -14.32 33.28 -7.46
CA LEU A 52 -15.73 33.09 -7.84
C LEU A 52 -16.03 33.63 -9.24
N GLN A 53 -15.48 34.79 -9.61
CA GLN A 53 -15.61 35.34 -10.95
C GLN A 53 -14.93 34.45 -12.00
N CYS A 54 -13.76 33.89 -11.70
CA CYS A 54 -13.06 32.95 -12.58
C CYS A 54 -13.91 31.69 -12.82
N ALA A 55 -14.44 31.09 -11.76
CA ALA A 55 -15.35 29.94 -11.85
C ALA A 55 -16.62 30.28 -12.65
N TYR A 56 -17.23 31.44 -12.40
CA TYR A 56 -18.41 31.90 -13.14
C TYR A 56 -18.11 32.03 -14.64
N LEU A 57 -17.01 32.68 -15.03
CA LEU A 57 -16.60 32.79 -16.43
C LEU A 57 -16.38 31.42 -17.08
N ALA A 58 -15.83 30.44 -16.33
CA ALA A 58 -15.71 29.06 -16.81
C ALA A 58 -17.08 28.46 -17.14
N THR A 59 -18.10 28.64 -16.29
CA THR A 59 -19.47 28.16 -16.56
C THR A 59 -20.10 28.77 -17.81
N GLN A 60 -19.69 29.98 -18.20
CA GLN A 60 -20.20 30.66 -19.40
C GLN A 60 -19.47 30.23 -20.69
N SER A 61 -18.42 29.41 -20.58
CA SER A 61 -17.66 28.95 -21.73
C SER A 61 -18.46 27.97 -22.58
N THR A 62 -18.56 28.24 -23.89
CA THR A 62 -19.17 27.29 -24.83
C THR A 62 -18.36 26.00 -24.99
N LYS A 63 -17.05 26.05 -24.73
CA LYS A 63 -16.12 24.91 -24.87
C LYS A 63 -15.99 24.11 -23.58
N HIS A 64 -15.97 24.77 -22.42
CA HIS A 64 -15.64 24.16 -21.13
C HIS A 64 -16.72 24.31 -20.06
N GLY A 65 -17.82 25.02 -20.33
CA GLY A 65 -18.87 25.30 -19.34
C GLY A 65 -19.70 24.09 -18.89
N ASN A 66 -19.50 22.93 -19.53
CA ASN A 66 -20.07 21.65 -19.11
C ASN A 66 -19.02 20.69 -18.50
N ASP A 67 -17.77 21.12 -18.35
CA ASP A 67 -16.70 20.31 -17.78
C ASP A 67 -16.52 20.64 -16.29
N PRO A 68 -17.02 19.80 -15.38
CA PRO A 68 -17.05 20.11 -13.95
C PRO A 68 -15.65 20.31 -13.36
N GLU A 69 -14.65 19.57 -13.85
CA GLU A 69 -13.27 19.67 -13.37
C GLU A 69 -12.59 20.95 -13.84
N VAL A 70 -12.92 21.45 -15.04
CA VAL A 70 -12.38 22.74 -15.53
C VAL A 70 -13.00 23.91 -14.77
N ILE A 71 -14.31 23.85 -14.49
CA ILE A 71 -14.98 24.86 -13.66
C ILE A 71 -14.39 24.87 -12.25
N LEU A 72 -14.19 23.68 -11.67
CA LEU A 72 -13.59 23.56 -10.34
C LEU A 72 -12.13 24.04 -10.34
N ALA A 73 -11.35 23.71 -11.36
CA ALA A 73 -9.98 24.21 -11.48
C ALA A 73 -9.95 25.74 -11.62
N ALA A 74 -10.91 26.35 -12.32
CA ALA A 74 -11.04 27.81 -12.39
C ALA A 74 -11.40 28.43 -11.02
N LEU A 75 -12.23 27.76 -10.21
CA LEU A 75 -12.50 28.18 -8.83
C LEU A 75 -11.24 28.09 -7.95
N LEU A 76 -10.50 26.99 -8.07
CA LEU A 76 -9.38 26.65 -7.19
C LEU A 76 -8.01 27.09 -7.73
N HIS A 77 -7.94 27.84 -8.84
CA HIS A 77 -6.68 28.17 -9.51
C HIS A 77 -5.67 28.87 -8.59
N ASP A 78 -6.17 29.64 -7.62
CA ASP A 78 -5.38 30.38 -6.65
C ASP A 78 -5.38 29.72 -5.24
N VAL A 79 -5.85 28.48 -5.11
CA VAL A 79 -6.02 27.78 -3.81
C VAL A 79 -4.75 27.79 -2.94
N GLY A 80 -3.57 27.76 -3.56
CA GLY A 80 -2.29 27.84 -2.85
C GLY A 80 -2.05 29.16 -2.11
N ARG A 81 -2.88 30.18 -2.31
CA ARG A 81 -2.89 31.43 -1.51
C ARG A 81 -3.69 31.29 -0.22
N PHE A 82 -4.68 30.40 -0.20
CA PHE A 82 -5.67 30.28 0.88
C PHE A 82 -5.34 29.18 1.89
N ILE A 83 -4.37 28.31 1.61
CA ILE A 83 -4.03 27.23 2.55
C ILE A 83 -3.01 27.71 3.60
N PRO A 84 -3.11 27.26 4.87
CA PRO A 84 -2.21 27.71 5.94
C PRO A 84 -0.72 27.53 5.64
N ALA A 85 -0.36 26.48 4.89
CA ALA A 85 1.02 26.23 4.48
C ALA A 85 1.64 27.38 3.66
N ALA A 86 0.80 28.19 2.99
CA ALA A 86 1.23 29.35 2.22
C ALA A 86 1.94 30.39 3.10
N GLU A 87 1.62 30.48 4.39
CA GLU A 87 2.21 31.49 5.30
C GLU A 87 3.72 31.33 5.47
N LYS A 88 4.24 30.12 5.24
CA LYS A 88 5.66 29.79 5.35
C LYS A 88 6.45 30.05 4.06
N MET A 89 5.80 30.47 2.97
CA MET A 89 6.46 30.72 1.69
C MET A 89 7.09 32.11 1.61
N GLU A 90 8.18 32.21 0.86
CA GLU A 90 8.85 33.48 0.58
C GLU A 90 7.92 34.44 -0.18
N LYS A 91 7.88 35.68 0.30
CA LYS A 91 7.16 36.78 -0.34
C LYS A 91 7.98 37.26 -1.54
N MET A 92 7.35 37.34 -2.71
CA MET A 92 7.94 38.02 -3.86
C MET A 92 7.77 39.53 -3.66
N ILE A 93 8.90 40.22 -3.49
CA ILE A 93 8.95 41.67 -3.28
C ILE A 93 9.84 42.25 -4.39
N THR A 94 9.35 43.29 -5.05
CA THR A 94 10.12 44.00 -6.08
C THR A 94 11.28 44.81 -5.46
N PRO A 95 12.31 45.22 -6.23
CA PRO A 95 13.43 46.02 -5.70
C PRO A 95 13.02 47.36 -5.07
N ASP A 96 11.85 47.89 -5.45
CA ASP A 96 11.21 49.09 -4.89
C ASP A 96 10.29 48.78 -3.68
N GLY A 97 10.31 47.55 -3.16
CA GLY A 97 9.64 47.15 -1.92
C GLY A 97 8.16 46.77 -2.06
N GLN A 98 7.62 46.65 -3.27
CA GLN A 98 6.22 46.28 -3.48
C GLN A 98 6.02 44.76 -3.42
N TYR A 99 5.01 44.32 -2.66
CA TYR A 99 4.62 42.91 -2.62
C TYR A 99 3.84 42.53 -3.88
N ILE A 100 4.33 41.52 -4.59
CA ILE A 100 3.75 41.06 -5.87
C ILE A 100 3.27 39.60 -5.83
N GLY A 101 3.22 38.99 -4.65
CA GLY A 101 2.67 37.64 -4.42
C GLY A 101 3.60 36.71 -3.61
N ARG A 102 3.23 35.43 -3.50
CA ARG A 102 4.10 34.37 -2.95
C ARG A 102 4.65 33.52 -4.09
N GLN A 103 5.91 33.13 -3.96
CA GLN A 103 6.55 32.28 -4.95
C GLN A 103 5.83 30.93 -5.00
N SER A 104 5.45 30.49 -6.21
CA SER A 104 4.95 29.14 -6.47
C SER A 104 3.64 28.74 -5.78
N HIS A 105 2.71 29.68 -5.57
CA HIS A 105 1.36 29.37 -5.05
C HIS A 105 0.60 28.40 -5.97
N GLU A 106 0.82 28.47 -7.28
CA GLU A 106 0.25 27.53 -8.25
C GLU A 106 0.76 26.09 -8.01
N ALA A 107 2.06 25.93 -7.76
CA ALA A 107 2.68 24.64 -7.46
C ALA A 107 2.26 24.11 -6.07
N LEU A 108 2.12 25.01 -5.09
CA LEU A 108 1.59 24.68 -3.77
C LEU A 108 0.13 24.21 -3.85
N GLY A 109 -0.69 24.93 -4.61
CA GLY A 109 -2.10 24.59 -4.81
C GLY A 109 -2.25 23.25 -5.51
N GLU A 110 -1.53 23.05 -6.61
CA GLU A 110 -1.46 21.76 -7.31
C GLU A 110 -1.04 20.62 -6.36
N PHE A 111 0.05 20.82 -5.61
CA PHE A 111 0.54 19.81 -4.67
C PHE A 111 -0.51 19.48 -3.60
N TYR A 112 -1.11 20.50 -2.98
CA TYR A 112 -2.12 20.33 -1.96
C TYR A 112 -3.37 19.61 -2.47
N LEU A 113 -3.91 20.01 -3.63
CA LEU A 113 -5.08 19.35 -4.23
C LEU A 113 -4.81 17.88 -4.56
N ARG A 114 -3.60 17.57 -5.03
CA ARG A 114 -3.16 16.19 -5.27
C ARG A 114 -3.07 15.39 -3.97
N GLN A 115 -2.56 15.99 -2.89
CA GLN A 115 -2.50 15.33 -1.58
C GLN A 115 -3.88 14.98 -1.01
N ILE A 116 -4.88 15.84 -1.20
CA ILE A 116 -6.25 15.56 -0.73
C ILE A 116 -7.07 14.72 -1.72
N GLY A 117 -6.49 14.35 -2.87
CA GLY A 117 -7.02 13.33 -3.77
C GLY A 117 -7.89 13.82 -4.92
N PHE A 118 -7.79 15.09 -5.33
CA PHE A 118 -8.39 15.55 -6.58
C PHE A 118 -7.69 14.91 -7.79
N SER A 119 -8.38 14.88 -8.94
CA SER A 119 -7.85 14.30 -10.16
C SER A 119 -6.62 15.06 -10.68
N GLU A 120 -5.77 14.37 -11.45
CA GLU A 120 -4.63 14.99 -12.13
C GLU A 120 -5.06 16.13 -13.04
N LYS A 121 -6.24 16.06 -13.65
CA LYS A 121 -6.76 17.14 -14.49
C LYS A 121 -7.03 18.41 -13.68
N VAL A 122 -7.72 18.33 -12.54
CA VAL A 122 -7.93 19.49 -11.66
C VAL A 122 -6.58 20.04 -11.17
N CYS A 123 -5.70 19.17 -10.68
CA CYS A 123 -4.41 19.57 -10.10
C CYS A 123 -3.51 20.28 -11.14
N THR A 124 -3.37 19.70 -12.33
CA THR A 124 -2.52 20.27 -13.39
C THR A 124 -3.09 21.54 -14.01
N LEU A 125 -4.43 21.70 -14.04
CA LEU A 125 -5.06 22.96 -14.47
C LEU A 125 -4.77 24.08 -13.48
N VAL A 126 -4.86 23.80 -12.17
CA VAL A 126 -4.52 24.76 -11.10
C VAL A 126 -3.04 25.14 -11.15
N GLY A 127 -2.14 24.15 -11.28
CA GLY A 127 -0.69 24.39 -11.35
C GLY A 127 -0.20 25.08 -12.63
N ALA A 128 -1.01 25.11 -13.69
CA ALA A 128 -0.58 25.61 -15.00
C ALA A 128 -0.58 27.14 -15.13
N HIS A 129 -0.98 27.89 -14.11
CA HIS A 129 -1.16 29.34 -14.20
C HIS A 129 0.07 30.07 -14.77
N VAL A 130 1.28 29.77 -14.28
CA VAL A 130 2.51 30.39 -14.76
C VAL A 130 2.86 29.93 -16.17
N MET A 131 2.77 28.63 -16.45
CA MET A 131 3.02 28.07 -17.78
C MET A 131 2.12 28.73 -18.84
N ALA A 132 0.81 28.78 -18.58
CA ALA A 132 -0.17 29.31 -19.52
C ALA A 132 0.08 30.79 -19.83
N LYS A 133 0.45 31.58 -18.82
CA LYS A 133 0.81 33.00 -19.01
C LYS A 133 2.03 33.14 -19.93
N ARG A 134 3.08 32.36 -19.70
CA ARG A 134 4.31 32.42 -20.49
C ARG A 134 4.10 31.97 -21.93
N TYR A 135 3.24 30.96 -22.14
CA TYR A 135 2.83 30.51 -23.48
C TYR A 135 2.05 31.61 -24.22
N LEU A 136 1.01 32.18 -23.61
CA LEU A 136 0.18 33.21 -24.25
C LEU A 136 0.99 34.44 -24.63
N VAL A 137 1.93 34.89 -23.78
CA VAL A 137 2.84 35.99 -24.12
C VAL A 137 3.71 35.69 -25.34
N ALA A 138 4.12 34.44 -25.53
CA ALA A 138 4.94 34.04 -26.67
C ALA A 138 4.12 33.92 -27.97
N THR A 139 2.86 33.48 -27.87
CA THR A 139 2.05 33.14 -29.05
C THR A 139 1.00 34.19 -29.43
N ASP A 140 0.68 35.11 -28.52
CA ASP A 140 -0.34 36.14 -28.69
C ASP A 140 0.18 37.49 -28.18
N ARG A 141 0.62 38.34 -29.11
CA ARG A 141 1.14 39.67 -28.78
C ARG A 141 0.08 40.56 -28.13
N SER A 142 -1.18 40.43 -28.55
CA SER A 142 -2.28 41.22 -27.98
C SER A 142 -2.53 40.88 -26.51
N TYR A 143 -2.29 39.62 -26.13
CA TYR A 143 -2.35 39.19 -24.74
C TYR A 143 -1.29 39.88 -23.87
N TYR A 144 -0.03 39.94 -24.34
CA TYR A 144 1.04 40.62 -23.59
C TYR A 144 0.73 42.10 -23.37
N ASP A 145 0.21 42.77 -24.40
CA ASP A 145 -0.13 44.20 -24.35
C ASP A 145 -1.26 44.47 -23.32
N ALA A 146 -2.21 43.53 -23.19
CA ALA A 146 -3.34 43.61 -22.28
C ALA A 146 -3.03 43.23 -20.81
N LEU A 147 -1.85 42.68 -20.51
CA LEU A 147 -1.47 42.36 -19.12
C LEU A 147 -1.37 43.63 -18.26
N SER A 148 -1.81 43.54 -17.00
CA SER A 148 -1.57 44.60 -16.02
C SER A 148 -0.07 44.79 -15.74
N GLU A 149 0.30 45.98 -15.26
CA GLU A 149 1.71 46.28 -14.94
C GLU A 149 2.29 45.33 -13.87
N THR A 150 1.48 44.93 -12.89
CA THR A 150 1.85 43.90 -11.90
C THR A 150 2.12 42.55 -12.57
N SER A 151 1.28 42.14 -13.51
CA SER A 151 1.46 40.89 -14.27
C SER A 151 2.71 40.90 -15.15
N LYS A 152 3.03 42.04 -15.79
CA LYS A 152 4.27 42.21 -16.57
C LYS A 152 5.52 42.17 -15.68
N ARG A 153 5.45 42.73 -14.47
CA ARG A 153 6.54 42.66 -13.48
C ARG A 153 6.79 41.23 -13.00
N THR A 154 5.75 40.51 -12.59
CA THR A 154 5.88 39.11 -12.13
C THR A 154 6.39 38.18 -13.23
N LEU A 155 6.04 38.41 -14.50
CA LEU A 155 6.50 37.61 -15.64
C LEU A 155 8.03 37.57 -15.75
N LYS A 156 8.74 38.67 -15.43
CA LYS A 156 10.21 38.70 -15.47
C LYS A 156 10.83 37.74 -14.45
N PHE A 157 10.25 37.66 -13.26
CA PHE A 157 10.68 36.73 -12.21
C PHE A 157 10.31 35.27 -12.51
N GLN A 158 9.37 35.04 -13.43
CA GLN A 158 8.90 33.72 -13.84
C GLN A 158 9.58 33.21 -15.12
N GLY A 159 10.65 33.88 -15.58
CA GLY A 159 11.44 33.44 -16.73
C GLY A 159 10.92 33.89 -18.09
N GLY A 160 10.08 34.93 -18.15
CA GLY A 160 9.63 35.55 -19.41
C GLY A 160 8.71 34.67 -20.26
N GLY A 161 8.41 35.12 -21.49
CA GLY A 161 7.65 34.33 -22.46
C GLY A 161 8.40 33.07 -22.92
N TYR A 162 7.66 32.06 -23.37
CA TYR A 162 8.24 30.83 -23.91
C TYR A 162 9.08 31.08 -25.17
N ASN A 163 10.14 30.28 -25.33
CA ASN A 163 10.87 30.17 -26.59
C ASN A 163 10.17 29.16 -27.54
N THR A 164 10.65 29.08 -28.79
CA THR A 164 10.05 28.21 -29.82
C THR A 164 9.98 26.73 -29.43
N GLU A 165 10.97 26.21 -28.71
CA GLU A 165 10.98 24.81 -28.26
C GLU A 165 9.92 24.57 -27.20
N GLN A 166 9.85 25.47 -26.20
CA GLN A 166 8.87 25.41 -25.11
C GLN A 166 7.43 25.54 -25.63
N VAL A 167 7.20 26.34 -26.68
CA VAL A 167 5.90 26.41 -27.35
C VAL A 167 5.56 25.06 -27.99
N ARG A 168 6.51 24.43 -28.69
CA ARG A 168 6.28 23.12 -29.34
C ARG A 168 6.02 22.02 -28.31
N GLU A 169 6.74 22.02 -27.21
CA GLU A 169 6.54 21.07 -26.11
C GLU A 169 5.14 21.26 -25.49
N ALA A 170 4.75 22.50 -25.18
CA ALA A 170 3.43 22.80 -24.63
C ALA A 170 2.28 22.42 -25.57
N GLN A 171 2.47 22.49 -26.90
CA GLN A 171 1.49 22.07 -27.91
C GLN A 171 1.20 20.56 -27.91
N GLN A 172 2.04 19.74 -27.25
CA GLN A 172 1.81 18.30 -27.10
C GLN A 172 0.88 17.98 -25.92
N ASP A 173 0.58 18.96 -25.05
CA ASP A 173 -0.26 18.79 -23.88
C ASP A 173 -1.76 18.79 -24.27
N PRO A 174 -2.50 17.69 -24.06
CA PRO A 174 -3.92 17.61 -24.39
C PRO A 174 -4.78 18.58 -23.58
N LEU A 175 -4.29 19.06 -22.43
CA LEU A 175 -4.98 20.02 -21.57
C LEU A 175 -4.60 21.48 -21.87
N LEU A 176 -3.71 21.76 -22.84
CA LEU A 176 -3.21 23.11 -23.12
C LEU A 176 -4.34 24.12 -23.24
N GLU A 177 -5.34 23.84 -24.07
CA GLU A 177 -6.46 24.76 -24.31
C GLU A 177 -7.26 25.07 -23.04
N ALA A 178 -7.45 24.10 -22.16
CA ALA A 178 -8.12 24.30 -20.87
C ALA A 178 -7.24 25.14 -19.94
N LYS A 179 -5.92 24.88 -19.88
CA LYS A 179 -4.94 25.69 -19.12
C LYS A 179 -4.94 27.15 -19.57
N LEU A 180 -4.95 27.38 -20.89
CA LEU A 180 -5.04 28.72 -21.47
C LEU A 180 -6.38 29.40 -21.15
N SER A 181 -7.47 28.64 -21.15
CA SER A 181 -8.80 29.18 -20.82
C SER A 181 -8.90 29.62 -19.36
N VAL A 182 -8.41 28.80 -18.41
CA VAL A 182 -8.34 29.16 -16.99
C VAL A 182 -7.53 30.44 -16.80
N ARG A 183 -6.38 30.55 -17.48
CA ARG A 183 -5.53 31.76 -17.42
C ARG A 183 -6.23 33.01 -17.97
N ARG A 184 -7.01 32.88 -19.05
CA ARG A 184 -7.79 34.00 -19.60
C ARG A 184 -8.91 34.43 -18.66
N TRP A 185 -9.59 33.48 -18.00
CA TRP A 185 -10.65 33.81 -17.04
C TRP A 185 -10.09 34.50 -15.81
N ASP A 186 -8.94 34.07 -15.31
CA ASP A 186 -8.21 34.76 -14.25
C ASP A 186 -7.97 36.24 -14.59
N ASP A 187 -7.46 36.54 -15.79
CA ASP A 187 -7.25 37.93 -16.19
C ASP A 187 -8.53 38.76 -16.27
N LEU A 188 -9.66 38.12 -16.63
CA LEU A 188 -10.97 38.76 -16.76
C LEU A 188 -11.72 38.90 -15.42
N ALA A 189 -11.36 38.12 -14.40
CA ALA A 189 -12.05 37.97 -13.12
C ALA A 189 -11.71 39.08 -12.11
N LYS A 190 -11.77 40.34 -12.56
CA LYS A 190 -11.37 41.53 -11.77
C LYS A 190 -12.39 42.66 -11.90
N LYS A 191 -13.67 42.30 -12.08
CA LYS A 191 -14.74 43.27 -12.29
C LYS A 191 -15.40 43.58 -10.95
N PRO A 192 -15.26 44.79 -10.39
CA PRO A 192 -16.00 45.19 -9.20
C PRO A 192 -17.50 45.06 -9.44
N ASP A 193 -18.24 44.73 -8.38
CA ASP A 193 -19.71 44.60 -8.38
C ASP A 193 -20.31 43.53 -9.33
N LEU A 194 -19.48 42.69 -9.97
CA LEU A 194 -19.96 41.59 -10.79
C LEU A 194 -20.64 40.54 -9.91
N LYS A 195 -21.96 40.40 -10.07
CA LYS A 195 -22.75 39.40 -9.34
C LYS A 195 -22.50 38.00 -9.91
N VAL A 196 -21.95 37.13 -9.06
CA VAL A 196 -21.67 35.73 -9.37
C VAL A 196 -22.24 34.82 -8.28
N PRO A 197 -22.41 33.51 -8.53
CA PRO A 197 -22.79 32.56 -7.48
C PRO A 197 -21.81 32.60 -6.30
N LEU A 198 -22.34 32.41 -5.09
CA LEU A 198 -21.54 32.30 -3.87
C LEU A 198 -20.77 30.98 -3.85
N LEU A 199 -19.79 30.88 -2.94
CA LEU A 199 -18.91 29.74 -2.81
C LEU A 199 -19.67 28.42 -2.56
N GLU A 200 -20.73 28.47 -1.78
CA GLU A 200 -21.59 27.33 -1.43
C GLU A 200 -22.27 26.72 -2.66
N ALA A 201 -22.49 27.51 -3.73
CA ALA A 201 -23.07 27.00 -4.97
C ALA A 201 -22.15 26.00 -5.69
N TYR A 202 -20.86 25.98 -5.36
CA TYR A 202 -19.85 25.08 -5.93
C TYR A 202 -19.54 23.87 -5.03
N GLU A 203 -20.17 23.75 -3.85
CA GLU A 203 -19.82 22.70 -2.88
C GLU A 203 -20.11 21.30 -3.41
N GLU A 204 -21.31 21.09 -3.98
CA GLU A 204 -21.69 19.81 -4.58
C GLU A 204 -20.88 19.49 -5.85
N LEU A 205 -20.43 20.49 -6.60
CA LEU A 205 -19.52 20.30 -7.73
C LEU A 205 -18.17 19.75 -7.24
N ALA A 206 -17.59 20.38 -6.22
CA ALA A 206 -16.33 19.97 -5.64
C ALA A 206 -16.41 18.58 -5.00
N TYR A 207 -17.50 18.30 -4.29
CA TYR A 207 -17.80 16.96 -3.75
C TYR A 207 -17.83 15.90 -4.85
N LYS A 208 -18.58 16.11 -5.94
CA LYS A 208 -18.67 15.17 -7.05
C LYS A 208 -17.31 14.93 -7.72
N CYS A 209 -16.57 16.00 -8.03
CA CYS A 209 -15.23 15.85 -8.58
C CYS A 209 -14.29 15.06 -7.66
N LEU A 210 -14.35 15.29 -6.34
CA LEU A 210 -13.48 14.62 -5.38
C LEU A 210 -13.88 13.17 -5.11
N ILE A 211 -15.17 12.87 -4.97
CA ILE A 211 -15.63 11.48 -4.74
C ILE A 211 -15.35 10.62 -5.97
N ASP A 212 -15.53 11.16 -7.17
CA ASP A 212 -15.26 10.48 -8.44
C ASP A 212 -13.75 10.20 -8.59
N SER A 213 -12.90 11.19 -8.30
CA SER A 213 -11.45 11.01 -8.39
C SER A 213 -10.91 10.04 -7.33
N ARG A 214 -11.55 9.97 -6.15
CA ARG A 214 -11.17 9.05 -5.08
C ARG A 214 -11.62 7.62 -5.34
N SER A 215 -12.65 7.38 -6.16
CA SER A 215 -13.23 6.04 -6.42
C SER A 215 -12.23 4.98 -6.85
N LYS A 216 -11.06 5.39 -7.37
CA LYS A 216 -9.95 4.54 -7.76
C LYS A 216 -8.59 5.17 -7.45
N PHE A 217 -7.55 4.35 -7.43
CA PHE A 217 -6.17 4.83 -7.27
C PHE A 217 -5.17 3.91 -7.95
N THR A 218 -4.03 4.48 -8.34
CA THR A 218 -2.91 3.70 -8.84
C THR A 218 -1.87 3.53 -7.75
N LEU A 219 -1.46 2.29 -7.49
CA LEU A 219 -0.37 1.96 -6.60
C LEU A 219 0.53 0.94 -7.30
N HIS A 220 1.83 1.22 -7.35
CA HIS A 220 2.83 0.35 -7.98
C HIS A 220 2.42 -0.14 -9.38
N SER A 221 1.98 0.80 -10.23
CA SER A 221 1.51 0.54 -11.60
C SER A 221 0.26 -0.33 -11.75
N LYS A 222 -0.48 -0.55 -10.65
CA LYS A 222 -1.78 -1.26 -10.64
C LYS A 222 -2.89 -0.30 -10.24
N GLU A 223 -4.01 -0.34 -10.96
CA GLU A 223 -5.21 0.43 -10.62
C GLU A 223 -6.11 -0.40 -9.69
N TYR A 224 -6.56 0.23 -8.61
CA TYR A 224 -7.44 -0.35 -7.60
C TYR A 224 -8.71 0.47 -7.52
N ASN A 225 -9.86 -0.18 -7.52
CA ASN A 225 -11.12 0.45 -7.15
C ASN A 225 -11.25 0.45 -5.63
N LEU A 226 -11.78 1.54 -5.07
CA LEU A 226 -12.17 1.56 -3.66
C LEU A 226 -13.30 0.55 -3.42
N PRO A 227 -13.32 -0.11 -2.25
CA PRO A 227 -14.44 -0.96 -1.88
C PRO A 227 -15.71 -0.13 -1.78
N THR A 228 -16.81 -0.63 -2.37
CA THR A 228 -18.16 -0.06 -2.24
C THR A 228 -19.00 -0.77 -1.17
N LYS A 229 -18.46 -1.85 -0.59
CA LYS A 229 -19.11 -2.69 0.43
C LYS A 229 -18.09 -3.15 1.47
N PRO A 230 -18.53 -3.49 2.70
CA PRO A 230 -17.66 -4.08 3.70
C PRO A 230 -16.89 -5.27 3.13
N THR A 231 -15.56 -5.22 3.25
CA THR A 231 -14.64 -6.18 2.64
C THR A 231 -13.69 -6.73 3.69
N VAL A 232 -13.51 -8.06 3.71
CA VAL A 232 -12.59 -8.75 4.61
C VAL A 232 -11.57 -9.53 3.79
N VAL A 233 -10.30 -9.41 4.14
CA VAL A 233 -9.21 -10.22 3.61
C VAL A 233 -8.58 -10.98 4.76
N ILE A 234 -8.48 -12.30 4.61
CA ILE A 234 -7.92 -13.20 5.62
C ILE A 234 -6.66 -13.86 5.05
N CYS A 235 -5.51 -13.62 5.66
CA CYS A 235 -4.29 -14.40 5.45
C CYS A 235 -4.22 -15.49 6.52
N VAL A 236 -4.46 -16.74 6.12
CA VAL A 236 -4.22 -17.89 6.98
C VAL A 236 -2.75 -18.24 6.83
N ASP A 237 -1.97 -17.97 7.88
CA ASP A 237 -0.52 -18.17 7.88
C ASP A 237 -0.19 -19.69 7.80
N GLY A 238 0.77 -20.06 6.96
CA GLY A 238 1.14 -21.45 6.70
C GLY A 238 0.04 -22.30 6.03
N PHE A 239 -0.88 -21.68 5.28
CA PHE A 239 -2.07 -22.33 4.70
C PHE A 239 -1.75 -23.20 3.49
N ASP A 240 -1.12 -24.34 3.76
CA ASP A 240 -0.92 -25.38 2.76
C ASP A 240 -2.27 -25.88 2.20
N PRO A 241 -2.43 -26.02 0.87
CA PRO A 241 -3.65 -26.53 0.24
C PRO A 241 -4.13 -27.88 0.80
N GLU A 242 -3.25 -28.71 1.37
CA GLU A 242 -3.60 -29.99 1.97
C GLU A 242 -4.49 -29.85 3.21
N TYR A 243 -4.35 -28.79 4.02
CA TYR A 243 -5.25 -28.55 5.17
C TYR A 243 -6.69 -28.35 4.69
N LEU A 244 -6.86 -27.58 3.62
CA LEU A 244 -8.15 -27.29 3.03
C LEU A 244 -8.76 -28.56 2.42
N LYS A 245 -7.99 -29.29 1.60
CA LYS A 245 -8.42 -30.53 0.97
C LYS A 245 -8.83 -31.58 2.01
N SER A 246 -7.96 -31.87 2.96
CA SER A 246 -8.18 -32.87 4.02
C SER A 246 -9.42 -32.56 4.86
N GLY A 247 -9.59 -31.28 5.26
CA GLY A 247 -10.74 -30.86 6.05
C GLY A 247 -12.08 -30.93 5.28
N ILE A 248 -12.08 -30.62 3.99
CA ILE A 248 -13.29 -30.70 3.15
C ILE A 248 -13.69 -32.15 2.87
N GLU A 249 -12.74 -33.02 2.50
CA GLU A 249 -12.99 -34.43 2.22
C GLU A 249 -13.61 -35.16 3.43
N ARG A 250 -13.25 -34.73 4.64
CA ARG A 250 -13.76 -35.28 5.90
C ARG A 250 -14.96 -34.51 6.48
N GLY A 251 -15.49 -33.53 5.74
CA GLY A 251 -16.72 -32.81 6.09
C GLY A 251 -16.59 -31.82 7.26
N LEU A 252 -15.36 -31.40 7.61
CA LEU A 252 -15.09 -30.52 8.75
C LEU A 252 -15.17 -29.02 8.41
N LEU A 253 -15.07 -28.67 7.12
CA LEU A 253 -14.97 -27.28 6.63
C LEU A 253 -16.15 -26.90 5.71
N PRO A 254 -17.40 -26.86 6.21
CA PRO A 254 -18.58 -26.63 5.38
C PRO A 254 -18.61 -25.24 4.74
N THR A 255 -18.08 -24.21 5.42
CA THR A 255 -18.09 -22.84 4.90
C THR A 255 -17.07 -22.68 3.77
N PHE A 256 -15.85 -23.17 3.98
CA PHE A 256 -14.83 -23.24 2.92
C PHE A 256 -15.33 -24.02 1.71
N LYS A 257 -15.92 -25.21 1.94
CA LYS A 257 -16.52 -26.03 0.88
C LYS A 257 -17.53 -25.22 0.05
N LYS A 258 -18.45 -24.53 0.72
CA LYS A 258 -19.46 -23.70 0.04
C LYS A 258 -18.84 -22.57 -0.79
N LEU A 259 -17.79 -21.92 -0.31
CA LEU A 259 -17.09 -20.86 -1.06
C LEU A 259 -16.41 -21.43 -2.31
N ILE A 260 -15.71 -22.56 -2.18
CA ILE A 260 -14.97 -23.17 -3.29
C ILE A 260 -15.90 -23.71 -4.37
N GLU A 261 -17.01 -24.35 -3.99
CA GLU A 261 -17.95 -24.94 -4.95
C GLU A 261 -18.75 -23.89 -5.73
N ASN A 262 -19.03 -22.74 -5.14
CA ASN A 262 -19.99 -21.77 -5.71
C ASN A 262 -19.36 -20.46 -6.16
N ARG A 263 -18.10 -20.18 -5.80
CA ARG A 263 -17.42 -18.88 -6.03
C ARG A 263 -16.08 -19.08 -6.75
N PHE A 264 -15.08 -18.25 -6.46
CA PHE A 264 -13.75 -18.37 -7.06
C PHE A 264 -12.80 -19.07 -6.10
N HIS A 265 -12.06 -20.04 -6.62
CA HIS A 265 -10.97 -20.75 -5.93
C HIS A 265 -9.88 -21.11 -6.93
N ALA A 266 -8.62 -20.91 -6.53
CA ALA A 266 -7.44 -21.37 -7.24
C ALA A 266 -6.30 -21.66 -6.25
N THR A 267 -5.34 -22.49 -6.64
CA THR A 267 -4.02 -22.54 -6.00
C THR A 267 -3.10 -21.57 -6.72
N VAL A 268 -2.46 -20.67 -5.97
CA VAL A 268 -1.56 -19.64 -6.48
C VAL A 268 -0.19 -19.77 -5.83
N LYS A 269 0.82 -19.07 -6.38
CA LYS A 269 2.18 -19.06 -5.84
C LYS A 269 2.40 -17.85 -4.94
N SER A 270 2.94 -18.08 -3.76
CA SER A 270 3.50 -17.06 -2.90
C SER A 270 4.80 -16.48 -3.50
N CYS A 271 5.21 -15.32 -3.00
CA CYS A 271 6.53 -14.77 -3.25
C CYS A 271 7.62 -15.62 -2.59
N MET A 272 8.84 -15.44 -3.10
CA MET A 272 10.06 -16.01 -2.52
C MET A 272 10.85 -14.94 -1.75
N PRO A 273 11.51 -15.32 -0.65
CA PRO A 273 11.34 -16.60 0.04
C PRO A 273 9.92 -16.74 0.61
N SER A 274 9.42 -17.97 0.73
CA SER A 274 8.06 -18.27 1.22
C SER A 274 7.99 -18.11 2.74
N PHE A 275 8.26 -16.89 3.23
CA PHE A 275 8.18 -16.48 4.62
C PHE A 275 7.02 -15.52 4.87
N THR A 276 6.57 -15.46 6.12
CA THR A 276 5.48 -14.61 6.61
C THR A 276 5.65 -13.13 6.21
N ASN A 277 6.77 -12.49 6.58
CA ASN A 277 6.97 -11.04 6.36
C ASN A 277 6.94 -10.64 4.87
N PRO A 278 7.79 -11.21 3.98
CA PRO A 278 7.77 -10.88 2.56
C PRO A 278 6.38 -11.00 1.94
N ASN A 279 5.68 -12.12 2.21
CA ASN A 279 4.40 -12.42 1.59
C ASN A 279 3.26 -11.56 2.12
N ASN A 280 3.19 -11.30 3.43
CA ASN A 280 2.20 -10.36 3.97
C ASN A 280 2.42 -8.95 3.38
N VAL A 281 3.67 -8.48 3.28
CA VAL A 281 3.95 -7.18 2.63
C VAL A 281 3.60 -7.21 1.14
N SER A 282 3.85 -8.31 0.42
CA SER A 282 3.45 -8.44 -0.98
C SER A 282 1.93 -8.41 -1.17
N ILE A 283 1.16 -9.05 -0.28
CA ILE A 283 -0.31 -8.97 -0.28
C ILE A 283 -0.78 -7.52 -0.10
N LEU A 284 -0.14 -6.77 0.80
CA LEU A 284 -0.52 -5.41 1.15
C LEU A 284 -0.07 -4.34 0.17
N THR A 285 1.00 -4.60 -0.58
CA THR A 285 1.56 -3.66 -1.56
C THR A 285 1.15 -4.03 -3.00
N GLY A 286 0.69 -5.26 -3.21
CA GLY A 286 0.34 -5.79 -4.52
C GLY A 286 1.55 -6.03 -5.43
N VAL A 287 2.77 -6.07 -4.89
CA VAL A 287 4.02 -6.21 -5.66
C VAL A 287 5.00 -7.16 -4.95
N PRO A 288 5.99 -7.70 -5.67
CA PRO A 288 6.97 -8.61 -5.07
C PRO A 288 8.03 -7.90 -4.20
N PRO A 289 8.84 -8.66 -3.44
CA PRO A 289 9.91 -8.15 -2.58
C PRO A 289 10.93 -7.24 -3.24
N SER A 290 11.21 -7.40 -4.54
CA SER A 290 12.09 -6.51 -5.31
C SER A 290 11.62 -5.06 -5.28
N THR A 291 10.32 -4.83 -5.15
CA THR A 291 9.72 -3.49 -5.11
C THR A 291 9.60 -2.97 -3.69
N HIS A 292 8.97 -3.73 -2.78
CA HIS A 292 8.71 -3.26 -1.41
C HIS A 292 9.89 -3.47 -0.44
N GLY A 293 10.92 -4.21 -0.85
CA GLY A 293 12.19 -4.41 -0.15
C GLY A 293 12.17 -5.48 0.95
N THR A 294 11.02 -5.95 1.42
CA THR A 294 10.95 -6.92 2.54
C THR A 294 11.17 -8.35 2.05
N ALA A 295 12.32 -8.96 2.37
CA ALA A 295 12.73 -10.27 1.85
C ALA A 295 13.17 -11.29 2.92
N GLY A 296 12.76 -11.06 4.17
CA GLY A 296 13.02 -11.94 5.32
C GLY A 296 12.70 -11.24 6.64
N ASN A 297 13.17 -11.80 7.75
CA ASN A 297 13.13 -11.15 9.06
C ASN A 297 14.34 -10.26 9.33
N PHE A 298 15.46 -10.54 8.66
CA PHE A 298 16.68 -9.73 8.69
C PHE A 298 17.52 -10.01 7.43
N PHE A 299 18.51 -9.16 7.19
CA PHE A 299 19.53 -9.37 6.17
C PHE A 299 20.89 -8.89 6.66
N LEU A 300 21.96 -9.33 6.00
CA LEU A 300 23.30 -8.81 6.25
C LEU A 300 23.53 -7.60 5.34
N ASP A 301 23.81 -6.45 5.94
CA ASP A 301 24.20 -5.25 5.22
C ASP A 301 25.64 -5.39 4.73
N ARG A 302 25.84 -5.33 3.42
CA ARG A 302 27.16 -5.56 2.80
C ARG A 302 28.15 -4.43 3.06
N GLU A 303 27.68 -3.21 3.24
CA GLU A 303 28.57 -2.05 3.43
C GLU A 303 29.14 -2.04 4.86
N THR A 304 28.31 -2.38 5.83
CA THR A 304 28.66 -2.34 7.27
C THR A 304 29.08 -3.70 7.84
N GLY A 305 28.65 -4.80 7.21
CA GLY A 305 28.83 -6.15 7.76
C GLY A 305 27.88 -6.48 8.92
N GLU A 306 26.94 -5.59 9.24
CA GLU A 306 26.00 -5.74 10.34
C GLU A 306 24.70 -6.41 9.90
N THR A 307 24.07 -7.13 10.83
CA THR A 307 22.74 -7.71 10.62
C THR A 307 21.67 -6.63 10.83
N LYS A 308 20.91 -6.31 9.79
CA LYS A 308 19.77 -5.39 9.85
C LYS A 308 18.46 -6.15 10.01
N MET A 309 17.79 -5.89 11.15
CA MET A 309 16.49 -6.46 11.48
C MET A 309 15.36 -5.69 10.79
N ILE A 310 14.31 -6.39 10.36
CA ILE A 310 13.08 -5.79 9.88
C ILE A 310 12.06 -5.83 11.02
N THR A 311 12.00 -4.78 11.84
CA THR A 311 11.14 -4.72 13.05
C THR A 311 9.87 -3.90 12.88
N ASP A 312 9.83 -3.06 11.85
CA ASP A 312 8.81 -2.06 11.57
C ASP A 312 8.87 -1.65 10.08
N ASP A 313 8.12 -0.61 9.72
CA ASP A 313 7.97 -0.12 8.35
C ASP A 313 9.14 0.76 7.86
N SER A 314 10.16 1.03 8.67
CA SER A 314 11.29 1.91 8.29
C SER A 314 12.07 1.44 7.06
N LEU A 315 12.05 0.15 6.77
CA LEU A 315 12.73 -0.48 5.64
C LEU A 315 11.80 -0.80 4.46
N LEU A 316 10.51 -0.45 4.57
CA LEU A 316 9.51 -0.60 3.52
C LEU A 316 9.76 0.42 2.41
N ARG A 317 9.65 -0.02 1.16
CA ARG A 317 9.73 0.83 -0.03
C ARG A 317 8.34 1.01 -0.64
N GLY A 318 7.94 2.24 -0.86
CA GLY A 318 6.62 2.55 -1.42
C GLY A 318 5.52 2.61 -0.36
N SER A 319 4.28 2.49 -0.81
CA SER A 319 3.06 2.66 0.00
C SER A 319 2.25 1.37 0.02
N THR A 320 1.26 1.25 0.92
CA THR A 320 0.39 0.07 0.99
C THR A 320 -1.00 0.35 0.41
N ILE A 321 -1.68 -0.69 -0.06
CA ILE A 321 -3.09 -0.64 -0.47
C ILE A 321 -3.94 -0.10 0.68
N LEU A 322 -3.64 -0.52 1.92
CA LEU A 322 -4.34 -0.07 3.13
C LEU A 322 -4.21 1.43 3.37
N GLU A 323 -2.99 1.97 3.28
CA GLU A 323 -2.74 3.41 3.39
C GLU A 323 -3.51 4.19 2.30
N GLN A 324 -3.49 3.70 1.07
CA GLN A 324 -4.19 4.34 -0.04
C GLN A 324 -5.72 4.35 0.16
N MET A 325 -6.30 3.27 0.69
CA MET A 325 -7.71 3.21 1.06
C MET A 325 -8.03 4.15 2.23
N PHE A 326 -7.21 4.13 3.27
CA PHE A 326 -7.40 4.95 4.47
C PHE A 326 -7.38 6.45 4.16
N ARG A 327 -6.41 6.91 3.36
CA ARG A 327 -6.31 8.30 2.87
C ARG A 327 -7.53 8.78 2.09
N ARG A 328 -8.35 7.86 1.58
CA ARG A 328 -9.57 8.16 0.81
C ARG A 328 -10.84 7.98 1.64
N GLY A 329 -10.73 7.78 2.95
CA GLY A 329 -11.87 7.73 3.87
C GLY A 329 -12.47 6.34 4.07
N VAL A 330 -11.83 5.28 3.60
CA VAL A 330 -12.20 3.91 4.00
C VAL A 330 -11.77 3.73 5.45
N ARG A 331 -12.67 3.26 6.33
CA ARG A 331 -12.27 2.91 7.70
C ARG A 331 -11.59 1.55 7.68
N VAL A 332 -10.27 1.59 7.62
CA VAL A 332 -9.44 0.39 7.59
C VAL A 332 -9.21 -0.12 9.00
N ALA A 333 -9.27 -1.44 9.16
CA ALA A 333 -8.75 -2.15 10.33
C ALA A 333 -7.79 -3.25 9.88
N ALA A 334 -6.63 -3.36 10.55
CA ALA A 334 -5.62 -4.38 10.27
C ALA A 334 -5.23 -5.10 11.58
N ILE A 335 -5.59 -6.37 11.70
CA ILE A 335 -5.39 -7.15 12.92
C ILE A 335 -4.46 -8.32 12.63
N THR A 336 -3.38 -8.43 13.39
CA THR A 336 -2.40 -9.51 13.24
C THR A 336 -2.39 -10.42 14.46
N ALA A 337 -1.90 -11.63 14.30
CA ALA A 337 -1.60 -12.48 15.45
C ALA A 337 -0.35 -11.97 16.22
N LYS A 338 0.71 -11.61 15.49
CA LYS A 338 2.02 -11.20 16.02
C LYS A 338 2.31 -9.71 15.85
N ASP A 339 2.92 -9.09 16.85
CA ASP A 339 3.11 -7.63 16.90
C ASP A 339 4.19 -7.13 15.94
N LYS A 340 5.21 -7.94 15.68
CA LYS A 340 6.28 -7.59 14.73
C LYS A 340 5.72 -7.28 13.34
N LEU A 341 4.82 -8.13 12.84
CA LEU A 341 4.16 -7.91 11.56
C LEU A 341 3.25 -6.68 11.60
N ARG A 342 2.51 -6.48 12.71
CA ARG A 342 1.63 -5.30 12.91
C ARG A 342 2.38 -3.99 12.69
N LYS A 343 3.60 -3.87 13.19
CA LYS A 343 4.42 -2.64 13.04
C LYS A 343 4.74 -2.33 11.58
N ILE A 344 4.95 -3.34 10.74
CA ILE A 344 5.13 -3.15 9.29
C ILE A 344 3.79 -2.73 8.64
N LEU A 345 2.70 -3.37 9.04
CA LEU A 345 1.35 -3.10 8.53
C LEU A 345 0.83 -1.70 8.90
N ALA A 346 1.32 -1.12 9.99
CA ALA A 346 0.94 0.21 10.46
C ALA A 346 1.41 1.35 9.52
N HIS A 347 2.20 1.05 8.49
CA HIS A 347 2.66 2.02 7.51
C HIS A 347 1.52 2.86 6.92
N GLY A 348 1.52 4.16 7.21
CA GLY A 348 0.52 5.10 6.73
C GLY A 348 -0.88 4.95 7.36
N LEU A 349 -1.02 4.17 8.44
CA LEU A 349 -2.29 3.87 9.11
C LEU A 349 -2.48 4.59 10.45
N LYS A 350 -1.75 5.68 10.69
CA LYS A 350 -1.94 6.48 11.92
C LYS A 350 -3.38 6.98 12.01
N GLY A 351 -4.09 6.59 13.06
CA GLY A 351 -5.51 6.91 13.30
C GLY A 351 -6.50 5.84 12.78
N ALA A 352 -6.02 4.80 12.10
CA ALA A 352 -6.81 3.59 11.81
C ALA A 352 -6.72 2.58 12.97
N ILE A 353 -7.56 1.54 12.94
CA ILE A 353 -7.46 0.45 13.93
C ILE A 353 -6.38 -0.53 13.46
N CYS A 354 -5.25 -0.57 14.16
CA CYS A 354 -4.13 -1.46 13.80
C CYS A 354 -3.45 -2.01 15.05
N PHE A 355 -3.64 -3.30 15.35
CA PHE A 355 -3.05 -3.93 16.52
C PHE A 355 -2.85 -5.44 16.34
N SER A 356 -2.13 -6.06 17.28
CA SER A 356 -1.89 -7.51 17.30
C SER A 356 -2.57 -8.18 18.49
N SER A 357 -3.03 -9.41 18.31
CA SER A 357 -3.51 -10.24 19.43
C SER A 357 -2.44 -10.37 20.52
N GLU A 358 -1.17 -10.53 20.14
CA GLU A 358 -0.03 -10.64 21.07
C GLU A 358 0.08 -9.45 22.04
N LYS A 359 -0.32 -8.26 21.59
CA LYS A 359 -0.22 -7.00 22.33
C LYS A 359 -1.57 -6.32 22.55
N ALA A 360 -2.66 -7.10 22.58
CA ALA A 360 -4.01 -6.57 22.76
C ALA A 360 -4.17 -5.78 24.07
N ALA A 361 -3.59 -6.26 25.17
CA ALA A 361 -3.62 -5.57 26.47
C ALA A 361 -2.86 -4.22 26.48
N ASP A 362 -1.87 -4.06 25.60
CA ASP A 362 -0.99 -2.89 25.53
C ASP A 362 -1.52 -1.81 24.55
N CYS A 363 -2.70 -2.01 23.96
CA CYS A 363 -3.22 -1.14 22.90
C CYS A 363 -3.63 0.25 23.41
N THR A 364 -3.28 1.28 22.64
CA THR A 364 -3.66 2.68 22.94
C THR A 364 -4.36 3.35 21.76
N LEU A 365 -5.15 4.39 22.03
CA LEU A 365 -5.82 5.16 20.96
C LEU A 365 -4.83 5.83 20.00
N ASP A 366 -3.69 6.33 20.49
CA ASP A 366 -2.71 7.04 19.64
C ASP A 366 -1.91 6.07 18.75
N GLU A 367 -1.48 4.92 19.29
CA GLU A 367 -0.70 3.94 18.53
C GLU A 367 -1.59 3.03 17.66
N ASN A 368 -2.73 2.60 18.21
CA ASN A 368 -3.51 1.49 17.65
C ASN A 368 -4.92 1.87 17.18
N GLY A 369 -5.37 3.10 17.42
CA GLY A 369 -6.74 3.54 17.13
C GLY A 369 -7.82 2.88 18.01
N ILE A 370 -7.41 2.12 19.03
CA ILE A 370 -8.27 1.43 19.99
C ILE A 370 -7.52 1.20 21.30
N SER A 371 -8.22 1.24 22.43
CA SER A 371 -7.71 0.86 23.75
C SER A 371 -8.56 -0.25 24.37
N ASP A 372 -8.07 -0.85 25.46
CA ASP A 372 -8.82 -1.77 26.32
C ASP A 372 -9.40 -2.97 25.54
N VAL A 373 -8.62 -3.50 24.60
CA VAL A 373 -9.09 -4.50 23.62
C VAL A 373 -9.62 -5.76 24.29
N GLU A 374 -8.94 -6.26 25.34
CA GLU A 374 -9.36 -7.48 26.04
C GLU A 374 -10.69 -7.31 26.77
N GLU A 375 -10.90 -6.16 27.43
CA GLU A 375 -12.17 -5.83 28.07
C GLU A 375 -13.27 -5.64 27.03
N TRP A 376 -12.97 -4.90 25.96
CA TRP A 376 -13.89 -4.66 24.86
C TRP A 376 -14.32 -5.98 24.18
N LEU A 377 -13.37 -6.88 23.90
CA LEU A 377 -13.66 -8.19 23.31
C LEU A 377 -14.30 -9.16 24.33
N GLY A 378 -14.10 -8.92 25.62
CA GLY A 378 -14.61 -9.74 26.72
C GLY A 378 -13.79 -11.00 27.00
N GLN A 379 -12.56 -11.07 26.52
CA GLN A 379 -11.64 -12.18 26.75
C GLN A 379 -10.18 -11.71 26.69
N PRO A 380 -9.28 -12.27 27.51
CA PRO A 380 -7.85 -11.98 27.43
C PRO A 380 -7.25 -12.55 26.14
N ALA A 381 -6.18 -11.94 25.64
CA ALA A 381 -5.42 -12.47 24.53
C ALA A 381 -4.79 -13.82 24.90
N PRO A 382 -4.95 -14.86 24.07
CA PRO A 382 -4.30 -16.14 24.33
C PRO A 382 -2.78 -16.06 24.24
N SER A 383 -2.10 -17.07 24.78
CA SER A 383 -0.65 -17.20 24.63
C SER A 383 -0.24 -17.15 23.16
N GLN A 384 0.89 -16.49 22.92
CA GLN A 384 1.47 -16.35 21.59
C GLN A 384 1.89 -17.69 20.94
N TYR A 385 1.94 -18.77 21.74
CA TYR A 385 2.21 -20.16 21.33
C TYR A 385 0.92 -20.98 21.38
N SER A 386 -0.15 -20.49 20.75
CA SER A 386 -1.43 -21.19 20.68
C SER A 386 -2.21 -20.82 19.42
N GLY A 387 -3.02 -21.76 18.92
CA GLY A 387 -4.00 -21.45 17.87
C GLY A 387 -5.06 -20.44 18.32
N GLY A 388 -5.25 -20.27 19.64
CA GLY A 388 -6.16 -19.27 20.20
C GLY A 388 -5.80 -17.84 19.79
N LEU A 389 -4.50 -17.54 19.62
CA LEU A 389 -4.03 -16.22 19.20
C LEU A 389 -4.62 -15.81 17.83
N SER A 390 -4.64 -16.75 16.89
CA SER A 390 -5.24 -16.60 15.56
C SER A 390 -6.77 -16.50 15.64
N LEU A 391 -7.42 -17.26 16.54
CA LEU A 391 -8.87 -17.17 16.72
C LEU A 391 -9.29 -15.82 17.31
N PHE A 392 -8.46 -15.22 18.18
CA PHE A 392 -8.67 -13.88 18.72
C PHE A 392 -8.67 -12.79 17.61
N VAL A 393 -7.81 -12.93 16.60
CA VAL A 393 -7.79 -12.06 15.41
C VAL A 393 -9.16 -12.09 14.71
N LEU A 394 -9.68 -13.29 14.48
CA LEU A 394 -10.96 -13.48 13.80
C LEU A 394 -12.14 -12.98 14.65
N ASP A 395 -12.13 -13.25 15.96
CA ASP A 395 -13.17 -12.80 16.90
C ASP A 395 -13.19 -11.27 16.99
N THR A 396 -12.03 -10.62 17.00
CA THR A 396 -11.87 -9.17 16.88
C THR A 396 -12.51 -8.66 15.58
N GLY A 397 -12.18 -9.28 14.45
CA GLY A 397 -12.71 -8.91 13.15
C GLY A 397 -14.23 -8.97 13.07
N ILE A 398 -14.83 -10.03 13.64
CA ILE A 398 -16.28 -10.19 13.76
C ILE A 398 -16.87 -9.03 14.57
N LYS A 399 -16.29 -8.71 15.73
CA LYS A 399 -16.79 -7.66 16.62
C LYS A 399 -16.69 -6.26 15.98
N LEU A 400 -15.59 -5.96 15.29
CA LEU A 400 -15.44 -4.69 14.55
C LEU A 400 -16.53 -4.51 13.48
N LEU A 401 -16.88 -5.56 12.75
CA LEU A 401 -17.93 -5.52 11.75
C LEU A 401 -19.33 -5.40 12.38
N GLN A 402 -19.60 -6.10 13.48
CA GLN A 402 -20.87 -5.99 14.23
C GLN A 402 -21.10 -4.56 14.74
N GLU A 403 -20.06 -3.92 15.24
CA GLU A 403 -20.10 -2.53 15.72
C GLU A 403 -19.95 -1.50 14.59
N LYS A 404 -19.81 -1.95 13.33
CA LYS A 404 -19.58 -1.11 12.15
C LYS A 404 -18.41 -0.14 12.32
N ARG A 405 -17.31 -0.58 12.93
CA ARG A 405 -16.10 0.23 13.20
C ARG A 405 -15.08 0.20 12.05
N CYS A 406 -15.28 -0.65 11.05
CA CYS A 406 -14.45 -0.72 9.84
C CYS A 406 -15.30 -1.02 8.60
N ASP A 407 -14.77 -0.63 7.44
CA ASP A 407 -15.31 -0.97 6.12
C ASP A 407 -14.38 -1.92 5.36
N PHE A 408 -13.09 -1.88 5.65
CA PHE A 408 -12.10 -2.83 5.11
C PHE A 408 -11.29 -3.44 6.25
N LEU A 409 -11.20 -4.76 6.27
CA LEU A 409 -10.56 -5.52 7.34
C LEU A 409 -9.49 -6.45 6.76
N TYR A 410 -8.25 -6.30 7.22
CA TYR A 410 -7.16 -7.25 6.94
C TYR A 410 -6.86 -8.06 8.20
N LEU A 411 -7.02 -9.37 8.13
CA LEU A 411 -6.80 -10.30 9.23
C LEU A 411 -5.68 -11.25 8.87
N THR A 412 -4.58 -11.25 9.62
CA THR A 412 -3.47 -12.18 9.40
C THR A 412 -3.22 -13.02 10.64
N LEU A 413 -3.17 -14.34 10.43
CA LEU A 413 -3.11 -15.34 11.50
C LEU A 413 -1.65 -15.67 11.85
N SER A 414 -1.44 -16.76 12.60
CA SER A 414 -0.13 -17.37 12.83
C SER A 414 -0.19 -18.85 12.47
N ASP A 415 0.91 -19.32 11.90
CA ASP A 415 1.18 -20.70 11.51
C ASP A 415 1.63 -21.63 12.66
N TYR A 416 1.47 -21.21 13.93
CA TYR A 416 1.89 -21.99 15.10
C TYR A 416 1.34 -23.44 15.09
N ILE A 417 0.09 -23.62 14.65
CA ILE A 417 -0.52 -24.96 14.55
C ILE A 417 0.11 -25.75 13.40
N GLN A 418 0.32 -25.10 12.26
CA GLN A 418 0.83 -25.71 11.03
C GLN A 418 2.27 -26.18 11.17
N HIS A 419 3.09 -25.45 11.94
CA HIS A 419 4.43 -25.88 12.31
C HIS A 419 4.48 -27.15 13.19
N LYS A 420 3.40 -27.49 13.89
CA LYS A 420 3.37 -28.61 14.86
C LYS A 420 2.59 -29.81 14.38
N TYR A 421 1.58 -29.58 13.54
CA TYR A 421 0.54 -30.55 13.26
C TYR A 421 0.30 -30.65 11.77
N GLU A 422 0.44 -31.85 11.22
CA GLU A 422 0.18 -32.13 9.80
C GLU A 422 -1.31 -32.04 9.44
N PRO A 423 -1.64 -31.81 8.15
CA PRO A 423 -3.01 -31.89 7.67
C PRO A 423 -3.68 -33.23 8.05
N GLY A 424 -4.88 -33.17 8.64
CA GLY A 424 -5.62 -34.36 9.06
C GLY A 424 -5.38 -34.84 10.48
N SER A 425 -4.43 -34.24 11.21
CA SER A 425 -4.31 -34.43 12.65
C SER A 425 -5.46 -33.78 13.42
N ASN A 426 -5.79 -34.31 14.60
CA ASN A 426 -6.90 -33.82 15.42
C ASN A 426 -6.76 -32.33 15.78
N GLU A 427 -5.55 -31.87 16.07
CA GLU A 427 -5.26 -30.49 16.45
C GLU A 427 -5.39 -29.53 15.27
N ALA A 428 -4.84 -29.89 14.11
CA ALA A 428 -5.01 -29.12 12.88
C ALA A 428 -6.49 -29.01 12.50
N ASP A 429 -7.24 -30.10 12.61
CA ASP A 429 -8.66 -30.14 12.27
C ASP A 429 -9.53 -29.29 13.18
N LYS A 430 -9.29 -29.37 14.49
CA LYS A 430 -9.98 -28.51 15.47
C LYS A 430 -9.72 -27.04 15.17
N PHE A 431 -8.48 -26.70 14.81
CA PHE A 431 -8.10 -25.33 14.48
C PHE A 431 -8.76 -24.86 13.18
N MET A 432 -8.67 -25.64 12.10
CA MET A 432 -9.29 -25.31 10.81
C MET A 432 -10.82 -25.25 10.91
N GLY A 433 -11.46 -26.16 11.66
CA GLY A 433 -12.89 -26.09 11.94
C GLY A 433 -13.29 -24.86 12.77
N ALA A 434 -12.44 -24.43 13.71
CA ALA A 434 -12.65 -23.19 14.45
C ALA A 434 -12.54 -21.96 13.55
N ILE A 435 -11.60 -21.94 12.59
CA ILE A 435 -11.50 -20.91 11.53
C ILE A 435 -12.76 -20.92 10.67
N ASP A 436 -13.22 -22.09 10.18
CA ASP A 436 -14.41 -22.21 9.33
C ASP A 436 -15.67 -21.62 10.00
N LYS A 437 -15.85 -21.88 11.30
CA LYS A 437 -16.97 -21.31 12.08
C LYS A 437 -16.93 -19.78 12.14
N ARG A 438 -15.75 -19.19 12.29
CA ARG A 438 -15.56 -17.73 12.32
C ARG A 438 -15.69 -17.12 10.93
N LEU A 439 -15.21 -17.83 9.91
CA LEU A 439 -15.43 -17.47 8.52
C LEU A 439 -16.92 -17.41 8.18
N ALA A 440 -17.73 -18.33 8.69
CA ALA A 440 -19.19 -18.27 8.53
C ALA A 440 -19.78 -16.98 9.12
N SER A 441 -19.28 -16.56 10.29
CA SER A 441 -19.72 -15.33 10.97
C SER A 441 -19.29 -14.08 10.20
N LEU A 442 -18.04 -14.04 9.71
CA LEU A 442 -17.54 -12.96 8.86
C LEU A 442 -18.32 -12.88 7.55
N ALA A 443 -18.62 -14.01 6.90
CA ALA A 443 -19.39 -14.08 5.65
C ALA A 443 -20.84 -13.61 5.80
N ALA A 444 -21.39 -13.66 7.01
CA ALA A 444 -22.71 -13.10 7.31
C ALA A 444 -22.69 -11.58 7.47
N LEU A 445 -21.54 -10.99 7.83
CA LEU A 445 -21.38 -9.56 8.11
C LEU A 445 -20.77 -8.78 6.94
N ALA A 446 -19.92 -9.41 6.15
CA ALA A 446 -19.23 -8.80 5.01
C ALA A 446 -19.58 -9.53 3.70
N PRO A 447 -20.15 -8.82 2.69
CA PRO A 447 -20.48 -9.43 1.40
C PRO A 447 -19.26 -9.82 0.57
N VAL A 448 -18.11 -9.16 0.79
CA VAL A 448 -16.86 -9.44 0.07
C VAL A 448 -15.83 -10.03 1.03
N ILE A 449 -15.41 -11.25 0.75
CA ILE A 449 -14.34 -11.93 1.50
C ILE A 449 -13.31 -12.47 0.52
N GLY A 450 -12.04 -12.17 0.77
CA GLY A 450 -10.89 -12.84 0.17
C GLY A 450 -10.12 -13.65 1.22
N ILE A 451 -9.66 -14.84 0.86
CA ILE A 451 -8.87 -15.70 1.75
C ILE A 451 -7.67 -16.21 0.98
N THR A 452 -6.49 -16.15 1.59
CA THR A 452 -5.28 -16.76 1.04
C THR A 452 -4.32 -17.19 2.15
N GLY A 453 -3.16 -17.71 1.78
CA GLY A 453 -2.01 -17.90 2.68
C GLY A 453 -0.82 -17.06 2.23
N ASP A 454 0.10 -16.83 3.13
CA ASP A 454 1.41 -16.25 2.84
C ASP A 454 2.42 -17.30 2.35
N HIS A 455 2.33 -18.53 2.85
CA HIS A 455 3.06 -19.70 2.37
C HIS A 455 2.34 -21.00 2.77
N GLY A 456 2.80 -22.12 2.20
CA GLY A 456 2.45 -23.47 2.61
C GLY A 456 3.32 -23.97 3.77
N MET A 457 3.35 -25.30 3.98
CA MET A 457 4.09 -25.90 5.08
C MET A 457 4.43 -27.38 4.80
N SER A 458 5.71 -27.74 4.86
CA SER A 458 6.15 -29.13 4.63
C SER A 458 6.78 -29.76 5.85
N GLN A 459 6.71 -31.10 5.92
CA GLN A 459 7.48 -31.90 6.87
C GLN A 459 8.97 -31.93 6.48
N LYS A 460 9.85 -31.71 7.45
CA LYS A 460 11.30 -31.59 7.31
C LYS A 460 12.05 -32.60 8.19
N SER A 461 11.41 -33.73 8.44
CA SER A 461 11.92 -34.82 9.27
C SER A 461 11.77 -36.16 8.56
N ASN A 462 12.69 -37.08 8.86
CA ASN A 462 12.69 -38.43 8.31
C ASN A 462 11.57 -39.30 8.92
N GLU A 463 11.46 -40.56 8.48
CA GLU A 463 10.45 -41.53 8.97
C GLU A 463 10.58 -41.84 10.48
N LEU A 464 11.76 -41.61 11.07
CA LEU A 464 12.01 -41.76 12.51
C LEU A 464 11.70 -40.48 13.31
N GLY A 465 11.24 -39.43 12.63
CA GLY A 465 10.94 -38.13 13.21
C GLY A 465 12.15 -37.25 13.51
N GLU A 466 13.34 -37.62 13.02
CA GLU A 466 14.54 -36.81 13.20
C GLU A 466 14.57 -35.68 12.15
N PRO A 467 14.88 -34.43 12.56
CA PRO A 467 15.05 -33.31 11.62
C PRO A 467 16.11 -33.59 10.56
N ASN A 468 15.79 -33.36 9.29
CA ASN A 468 16.76 -33.43 8.20
C ASN A 468 17.37 -32.06 7.97
N VAL A 469 18.57 -31.83 8.53
CA VAL A 469 19.22 -30.52 8.56
C VAL A 469 20.56 -30.55 7.83
N LEU A 470 20.70 -29.68 6.83
CA LEU A 470 21.95 -29.37 6.18
C LEU A 470 22.60 -28.14 6.87
N PHE A 471 23.63 -28.35 7.69
CA PHE A 471 24.43 -27.24 8.24
C PHE A 471 25.40 -26.72 7.18
N LEU A 472 24.88 -25.84 6.31
CA LEU A 472 25.57 -25.44 5.09
C LEU A 472 26.87 -24.68 5.39
N GLU A 473 26.91 -23.85 6.43
CA GLU A 473 28.12 -23.10 6.76
C GLU A 473 29.28 -24.02 7.15
N GLU A 474 29.02 -25.04 7.97
CA GLU A 474 30.02 -26.04 8.35
C GLU A 474 30.52 -26.83 7.14
N VAL A 475 29.60 -27.23 6.26
CA VAL A 475 29.91 -27.99 5.04
C VAL A 475 30.77 -27.16 4.08
N LEU A 476 30.44 -25.88 3.89
CA LEU A 476 31.21 -24.97 3.05
C LEU A 476 32.58 -24.63 3.66
N ASN A 477 32.64 -24.31 4.94
CA ASN A 477 33.90 -23.98 5.62
C ASN A 477 34.84 -25.18 5.73
N SER A 478 34.30 -26.41 5.84
CA SER A 478 35.11 -27.64 5.78
C SER A 478 35.72 -27.86 4.40
N LYS A 479 35.01 -27.48 3.32
CA LYS A 479 35.43 -27.73 1.94
C LYS A 479 36.34 -26.64 1.37
N PHE A 480 36.03 -25.38 1.64
CA PHE A 480 36.68 -24.20 1.02
C PHE A 480 37.60 -23.46 1.99
N GLY A 481 37.66 -23.88 3.25
CA GLY A 481 38.54 -23.34 4.28
C GLY A 481 37.78 -22.62 5.40
N PRO A 482 38.42 -22.45 6.58
CA PRO A 482 37.76 -21.83 7.73
C PRO A 482 37.33 -20.39 7.40
N ASN A 483 36.08 -20.06 7.73
CA ASN A 483 35.45 -18.76 7.46
C ASN A 483 35.44 -18.39 5.96
N ALA A 484 35.35 -19.37 5.06
CA ALA A 484 35.20 -19.13 3.63
C ALA A 484 33.83 -18.52 3.30
N SER A 485 32.81 -18.90 4.06
CA SER A 485 31.44 -18.40 3.90
C SER A 485 30.76 -18.11 5.23
N ARG A 486 29.79 -17.20 5.19
CA ARG A 486 28.80 -16.96 6.24
C ARG A 486 27.41 -17.24 5.69
N VAL A 487 26.62 -18.06 6.38
CA VAL A 487 25.25 -18.43 6.00
C VAL A 487 24.26 -17.68 6.89
N ILE A 488 23.29 -17.04 6.25
CA ILE A 488 22.20 -16.31 6.89
C ILE A 488 20.90 -17.09 6.67
N CYS A 489 20.23 -17.45 7.78
CA CYS A 489 18.90 -18.07 7.84
C CYS A 489 17.85 -16.99 8.15
N PRO A 490 17.28 -16.33 7.13
CA PRO A 490 16.41 -15.16 7.29
C PRO A 490 15.00 -15.45 7.87
N ILE A 491 14.63 -16.71 8.16
CA ILE A 491 13.27 -17.09 8.60
C ILE A 491 12.86 -16.52 9.95
N THR A 492 13.76 -16.35 10.92
CA THR A 492 13.45 -15.90 12.29
C THR A 492 14.46 -14.86 12.73
N ASP A 493 14.19 -14.18 13.83
CA ASP A 493 15.18 -13.27 14.41
C ASP A 493 16.42 -14.06 14.84
N PRO A 494 17.64 -13.53 14.64
CA PRO A 494 18.88 -14.23 14.94
C PRO A 494 19.03 -14.58 16.44
N PHE A 495 18.22 -13.96 17.30
CA PHE A 495 18.19 -14.19 18.75
C PHE A 495 17.03 -15.09 19.20
N VAL A 496 16.09 -15.42 18.31
CA VAL A 496 14.88 -16.19 18.61
C VAL A 496 15.02 -17.60 18.06
N ARG A 497 15.14 -18.57 18.97
CA ARG A 497 15.40 -19.99 18.64
C ARG A 497 14.13 -20.82 18.37
N HIS A 498 13.00 -20.18 18.07
CA HIS A 498 11.78 -20.92 17.69
C HIS A 498 12.00 -21.67 16.37
N HIS A 499 11.54 -22.93 16.32
CA HIS A 499 11.81 -23.88 15.22
C HIS A 499 13.30 -24.10 14.92
N GLY A 500 14.16 -23.80 15.90
CA GLY A 500 15.61 -23.92 15.78
C GLY A 500 16.25 -22.93 14.81
N ALA A 501 15.53 -21.95 14.25
CA ALA A 501 15.99 -21.10 13.15
C ALA A 501 16.38 -21.87 11.88
N LEU A 502 15.58 -22.90 11.54
CA LEU A 502 15.81 -23.79 10.40
C LEU A 502 14.73 -23.61 9.32
N ASP A 503 15.15 -23.36 8.08
CA ASP A 503 14.26 -23.07 6.96
C ASP A 503 14.69 -23.74 5.66
N SER A 504 13.89 -23.58 4.61
CA SER A 504 14.21 -24.09 3.28
C SER A 504 14.86 -23.06 2.36
N PHE A 505 15.34 -21.92 2.86
CA PHE A 505 15.94 -20.84 2.07
C PHE A 505 17.01 -20.08 2.86
N VAL A 506 18.26 -20.12 2.41
CA VAL A 506 19.36 -19.39 3.02
C VAL A 506 20.13 -18.53 2.03
N ARG A 507 20.82 -17.53 2.57
CA ARG A 507 21.74 -16.64 1.85
C ARG A 507 23.17 -16.94 2.28
N VAL A 508 24.05 -17.14 1.32
CA VAL A 508 25.49 -17.39 1.57
C VAL A 508 26.27 -16.16 1.13
N TYR A 509 27.10 -15.64 2.04
CA TYR A 509 28.03 -14.55 1.80
C TYR A 509 29.45 -15.11 1.77
N LEU A 510 30.18 -14.84 0.70
CA LEU A 510 31.53 -15.34 0.48
C LEU A 510 32.54 -14.33 0.98
N LYS A 511 33.59 -14.82 1.66
CA LYS A 511 34.73 -13.99 2.01
C LYS A 511 35.55 -13.59 0.76
N ASP A 512 35.62 -14.50 -0.21
CA ASP A 512 36.32 -14.32 -1.48
C ASP A 512 35.36 -14.60 -2.64
N ILE A 513 34.86 -13.54 -3.28
CA ILE A 513 33.90 -13.62 -4.38
C ILE A 513 34.44 -14.35 -5.61
N THR A 514 35.77 -14.48 -5.75
CA THR A 514 36.36 -15.25 -6.87
C THR A 514 36.03 -16.74 -6.79
N GLN A 515 35.64 -17.23 -5.61
CA GLN A 515 35.21 -18.62 -5.39
C GLN A 515 33.72 -18.86 -5.73
N LEU A 516 32.98 -17.84 -6.17
CA LEU A 516 31.54 -17.95 -6.45
C LEU A 516 31.18 -19.17 -7.31
N GLY A 517 31.89 -19.37 -8.43
CA GLY A 517 31.61 -20.48 -9.34
C GLY A 517 31.83 -21.87 -8.73
N SER A 518 32.89 -22.04 -7.92
CA SER A 518 33.23 -23.32 -7.30
C SER A 518 32.31 -23.63 -6.11
N VAL A 519 32.02 -22.65 -5.26
CA VAL A 519 31.08 -22.80 -4.13
C VAL A 519 29.67 -23.07 -4.64
N LEU A 520 29.20 -22.32 -5.64
CA LEU A 520 27.88 -22.52 -6.24
C LEU A 520 27.74 -23.93 -6.85
N SER A 521 28.76 -24.40 -7.58
CA SER A 521 28.75 -25.75 -8.16
C SER A 521 28.73 -26.83 -7.09
N PHE A 522 29.42 -26.62 -5.97
CA PHE A 522 29.39 -27.53 -4.84
C PHE A 522 28.02 -27.55 -4.15
N CYS A 523 27.41 -26.40 -3.89
CA CYS A 523 26.04 -26.32 -3.35
C CYS A 523 25.04 -27.12 -4.19
N LYS A 524 25.11 -27.02 -5.53
CA LYS A 524 24.26 -27.78 -6.47
C LYS A 524 24.47 -29.30 -6.38
N SER A 525 25.63 -29.75 -5.91
CA SER A 525 25.96 -31.17 -5.78
C SER A 525 25.46 -31.80 -4.47
N LEU A 526 25.05 -30.98 -3.49
CA LEU A 526 24.60 -31.45 -2.20
C LEU A 526 23.21 -32.13 -2.33
N PRO A 527 23.00 -33.31 -1.72
CA PRO A 527 21.81 -34.13 -1.94
C PRO A 527 20.51 -33.46 -1.47
N ASP A 528 20.56 -32.63 -0.42
CA ASP A 528 19.39 -31.95 0.16
C ASP A 528 19.09 -30.58 -0.47
N VAL A 529 19.92 -30.13 -1.41
CA VAL A 529 19.72 -28.86 -2.14
C VAL A 529 18.84 -29.11 -3.37
N ASP A 530 17.81 -28.30 -3.54
CA ASP A 530 16.95 -28.29 -4.72
C ASP A 530 17.44 -27.26 -5.74
N VAL A 531 17.72 -26.03 -5.27
CA VAL A 531 18.20 -24.94 -6.10
C VAL A 531 19.36 -24.24 -5.41
N ALA A 532 20.42 -23.97 -6.18
CA ALA A 532 21.44 -23.00 -5.79
C ALA A 532 21.71 -22.06 -6.97
N LEU A 533 21.62 -20.76 -6.73
CA LEU A 533 21.78 -19.70 -7.74
C LEU A 533 22.73 -18.62 -7.21
N SER A 534 23.35 -17.86 -8.12
CA SER A 534 23.97 -16.61 -7.71
C SER A 534 22.89 -15.67 -7.12
N GLY A 535 23.26 -14.77 -6.23
CA GLY A 535 22.32 -13.78 -5.67
C GLY A 535 21.66 -12.95 -6.76
N GLN A 536 22.38 -12.62 -7.83
CA GLN A 536 21.85 -11.88 -8.98
C GLN A 536 20.79 -12.69 -9.74
N ASP A 537 21.09 -13.94 -10.07
CA ASP A 537 20.14 -14.81 -10.79
C ASP A 537 18.91 -15.11 -9.93
N ALA A 538 19.10 -15.29 -8.62
CA ALA A 538 18.01 -15.50 -7.67
C ALA A 538 17.12 -14.27 -7.55
N ALA A 539 17.71 -13.08 -7.36
CA ALA A 539 16.97 -11.82 -7.29
C ALA A 539 16.14 -11.56 -8.55
N GLN A 540 16.70 -11.82 -9.71
CA GLN A 540 15.99 -11.69 -10.99
C GLN A 540 14.87 -12.73 -11.14
N ARG A 541 15.17 -14.00 -10.86
CA ARG A 541 14.22 -15.11 -11.07
C ARG A 541 13.04 -15.07 -10.10
N TYR A 542 13.29 -14.66 -8.87
CA TYR A 542 12.33 -14.73 -7.77
C TYR A 542 11.82 -13.35 -7.32
N GLU A 543 12.15 -12.32 -8.08
CA GLU A 543 11.76 -10.93 -7.80
C GLU A 543 12.10 -10.50 -6.37
N MET A 544 13.34 -10.76 -5.95
CA MET A 544 13.86 -10.39 -4.62
C MET A 544 14.75 -9.12 -4.70
N PRO A 545 14.89 -8.35 -3.61
CA PRO A 545 15.68 -7.12 -3.62
C PRO A 545 17.18 -7.43 -3.62
N LEU A 546 17.82 -7.31 -4.78
CA LEU A 546 19.24 -7.63 -5.00
C LEU A 546 20.18 -7.01 -3.95
N ASP A 547 19.87 -5.79 -3.49
CA ASP A 547 20.67 -5.07 -2.49
C ASP A 547 20.65 -5.71 -1.08
N ARG A 548 19.74 -6.66 -0.85
CA ARG A 548 19.60 -7.42 0.40
C ARG A 548 19.94 -8.90 0.22
N GLU A 549 20.50 -9.29 -0.93
CA GLU A 549 20.82 -10.69 -1.23
C GLU A 549 22.28 -11.08 -0.91
N GLY A 550 22.45 -12.37 -0.58
CA GLY A 550 23.76 -13.02 -0.48
C GLY A 550 24.43 -13.19 -1.85
N ASP A 551 25.67 -13.67 -1.88
CA ASP A 551 26.35 -14.00 -3.13
C ASP A 551 25.77 -15.24 -3.79
N ILE A 552 25.26 -16.16 -2.97
CA ILE A 552 24.54 -17.35 -3.38
C ILE A 552 23.25 -17.47 -2.58
N VAL A 553 22.18 -17.87 -3.24
CA VAL A 553 20.93 -18.32 -2.61
C VAL A 553 20.87 -19.84 -2.72
N VAL A 554 20.53 -20.50 -1.62
CA VAL A 554 20.35 -21.96 -1.58
C VAL A 554 18.96 -22.29 -1.02
N ILE A 555 18.25 -23.14 -1.75
CA ILE A 555 16.90 -23.61 -1.42
C ILE A 555 16.96 -25.13 -1.28
N SER A 556 16.41 -25.67 -0.19
CA SER A 556 16.40 -27.11 0.05
C SER A 556 15.26 -27.82 -0.66
N LYS A 557 15.39 -29.14 -0.75
CA LYS A 557 14.32 -30.06 -1.14
C LYS A 557 13.19 -30.05 -0.10
N PRO A 558 11.98 -30.53 -0.48
CA PRO A 558 10.79 -30.45 0.38
C PRO A 558 10.96 -31.05 1.78
N HIS A 559 11.78 -32.10 1.91
CA HIS A 559 11.98 -32.88 3.14
C HIS A 559 13.16 -32.40 3.99
N ALA A 560 13.83 -31.31 3.64
CA ALA A 560 15.04 -30.84 4.30
C ALA A 560 14.97 -29.35 4.67
N VAL A 561 15.72 -28.96 5.70
CA VAL A 561 16.00 -27.56 6.07
C VAL A 561 17.50 -27.30 6.04
N ILE A 562 17.87 -26.03 5.93
CA ILE A 562 19.23 -25.54 5.89
C ILE A 562 19.46 -24.68 7.12
N GLY A 563 20.56 -24.95 7.80
CA GLY A 563 21.09 -24.15 8.89
C GLY A 563 22.46 -23.55 8.55
N SER A 564 22.92 -22.66 9.41
CA SER A 564 24.29 -22.15 9.48
C SER A 564 25.23 -23.21 10.08
N CYS A 565 25.68 -23.05 11.33
CA CYS A 565 26.45 -24.04 12.07
C CYS A 565 25.58 -24.73 13.13
N LYS A 566 25.83 -26.02 13.38
CA LYS A 566 25.07 -26.82 14.36
C LYS A 566 25.07 -26.21 15.76
N ALA A 567 26.15 -25.54 16.15
CA ALA A 567 26.26 -24.86 17.44
C ALA A 567 25.32 -23.65 17.58
N ASP A 568 24.88 -23.06 16.46
CA ASP A 568 24.03 -21.87 16.44
C ASP A 568 22.53 -22.22 16.47
N HIS A 569 22.18 -23.50 16.30
CA HIS A 569 20.80 -23.97 16.24
C HIS A 569 20.44 -24.81 17.49
N ASP A 570 19.35 -24.43 18.16
CA ASP A 570 18.80 -25.22 19.27
C ASP A 570 17.84 -26.29 18.75
N LEU A 571 18.36 -27.50 18.62
CA LEU A 571 17.62 -28.66 18.14
C LEU A 571 16.83 -29.38 19.26
N LEU A 572 16.97 -28.99 20.53
CA LEU A 572 16.27 -29.66 21.63
C LEU A 572 14.78 -29.34 21.59
N GLY A 573 14.41 -28.09 21.35
CA GLY A 573 13.01 -27.64 21.23
C GLY A 573 12.30 -28.08 19.93
N VAL A 574 13.03 -28.65 18.97
CA VAL A 574 12.49 -29.12 17.69
C VAL A 574 11.97 -30.57 17.78
N LYS A 575 12.24 -31.28 18.89
CA LYS A 575 11.88 -32.70 19.05
C LYS A 575 10.51 -32.97 19.64
N ASP A 576 9.79 -31.94 20.10
CA ASP A 576 8.45 -32.11 20.69
C ASP A 576 7.41 -32.53 19.66
N HIS A 577 7.66 -32.24 18.38
CA HIS A 577 6.82 -32.60 17.24
C HIS A 577 7.72 -32.94 16.03
N LEU A 578 7.16 -33.56 15.00
CA LEU A 578 7.84 -33.67 13.70
C LEU A 578 8.16 -32.26 13.19
N LEU A 579 9.41 -32.01 12.79
CA LEU A 579 9.79 -30.69 12.28
C LEU A 579 8.99 -30.40 11.02
N ARG A 580 8.25 -29.30 11.02
CA ARG A 580 7.61 -28.73 9.84
C ARG A 580 8.06 -27.29 9.69
N SER A 581 8.41 -26.90 8.47
CA SER A 581 8.92 -25.55 8.16
C SER A 581 8.63 -25.17 6.71
N HIS A 582 9.04 -23.96 6.35
CA HIS A 582 8.76 -23.32 5.08
C HIS A 582 9.97 -22.47 4.62
N GLY A 583 9.78 -21.62 3.61
CA GLY A 583 10.81 -20.75 3.02
C GLY A 583 11.23 -21.14 1.61
N GLY A 584 11.04 -22.41 1.24
CA GLY A 584 11.45 -22.98 -0.05
C GLY A 584 10.36 -22.97 -1.11
N LEU A 585 10.68 -23.57 -2.26
CA LEU A 585 9.76 -23.68 -3.41
C LEU A 585 8.59 -24.63 -3.15
N SER A 586 8.77 -25.62 -2.28
CA SER A 586 7.73 -26.59 -1.90
C SER A 586 6.59 -25.97 -1.11
N GLU A 587 6.82 -24.81 -0.48
CA GLU A 587 5.81 -24.09 0.31
C GLU A 587 5.26 -22.85 -0.41
N GLN A 588 5.41 -22.75 -1.73
CA GLN A 588 4.84 -21.62 -2.47
C GLN A 588 3.35 -21.76 -2.78
N ASP A 589 2.85 -22.99 -2.92
CA ASP A 589 1.45 -23.18 -3.28
C ASP A 589 0.55 -22.83 -2.10
N VAL A 590 -0.36 -21.86 -2.31
CA VAL A 590 -1.33 -21.41 -1.32
C VAL A 590 -2.72 -21.30 -1.95
N PRO A 591 -3.81 -21.57 -1.21
CA PRO A 591 -5.17 -21.32 -1.68
C PRO A 591 -5.40 -19.82 -1.91
N LEU A 592 -6.22 -19.49 -2.91
CA LEU A 592 -6.84 -18.18 -3.10
C LEU A 592 -8.34 -18.38 -3.30
N ILE A 593 -9.14 -17.87 -2.36
CA ILE A 593 -10.60 -18.04 -2.34
C ILE A 593 -11.25 -16.66 -2.28
N MET A 594 -12.29 -16.45 -3.08
CA MET A 594 -13.09 -15.21 -3.02
C MET A 594 -14.58 -15.51 -2.93
N SER A 595 -15.32 -14.72 -2.14
CA SER A 595 -16.78 -14.82 -2.01
C SER A 595 -17.54 -14.39 -3.25
N ASN A 596 -16.90 -13.67 -4.17
CA ASN A 596 -17.46 -13.22 -5.43
C ASN A 596 -16.85 -13.99 -6.60
N PRO A 597 -17.61 -14.27 -7.67
CA PRO A 597 -17.03 -14.78 -8.90
C PRO A 597 -16.11 -13.73 -9.51
N VAL A 598 -14.98 -14.17 -10.07
CA VAL A 598 -14.08 -13.30 -10.83
C VAL A 598 -14.47 -13.41 -12.31
N ASN A 599 -14.89 -12.30 -12.93
CA ASN A 599 -15.21 -12.27 -14.35
C ASN A 599 -13.96 -12.60 -15.16
N LYS A 600 -13.98 -13.69 -15.93
CA LYS A 600 -12.91 -14.11 -16.85
C LYS A 600 -12.66 -13.13 -18.03
N GLY A 601 -13.34 -11.98 -18.05
CA GLY A 601 -13.45 -11.07 -19.20
C GLY A 601 -12.39 -9.97 -19.32
N GLY A 602 -11.46 -9.86 -18.37
CA GLY A 602 -10.31 -8.97 -18.49
C GLY A 602 -9.07 -9.74 -18.09
N ARG A 603 -8.29 -10.23 -19.07
CA ARG A 603 -7.00 -10.93 -18.93
C ARG A 603 -6.68 -11.34 -17.49
N ALA A 604 -7.47 -12.28 -16.95
CA ALA A 604 -6.91 -13.24 -16.02
C ALA A 604 -6.17 -14.26 -16.89
N GLU A 605 -5.15 -13.78 -17.62
CA GLU A 605 -3.90 -14.50 -17.54
C GLU A 605 -3.70 -14.58 -16.03
N ALA A 606 -3.94 -15.76 -15.47
CA ALA A 606 -3.21 -16.12 -14.28
C ALA A 606 -1.77 -15.80 -14.66
N TYR A 607 -1.29 -14.63 -14.27
CA TYR A 607 0.12 -14.40 -14.00
C TYR A 607 0.41 -15.32 -12.81
N ILE A 608 0.43 -16.61 -13.14
CA ILE A 608 1.41 -17.57 -12.68
C ILE A 608 2.69 -16.76 -12.82
N LEU A 609 3.16 -16.21 -11.71
CA LEU A 609 4.50 -15.66 -11.59
C LEU A 609 5.43 -16.72 -12.21
N ARG A 610 5.92 -16.42 -13.42
CA ARG A 610 6.86 -17.23 -14.18
C ARG A 610 8.19 -16.49 -14.18
#